data_AF-A0A1X3RRI9-F1
#
_entry.id   AF-A0A1X3RRI9-F1
#
_cell.length_a   1.000
_cell.length_b   1.000
_cell.length_c   1.000
_cell.angle_alpha   90.00
_cell.angle_beta   90.00
_cell.angle_gamma   90.00
#
_symmetry.space_group_name_H-M   'P 1'
#
loop_
_entity.id
_entity.type
_entity.pdbx_description
1 polymer ?
#
loop_
_entity_poly.entity_id
_entity_poly.type
_entity_poly.pdbx_seq_one_letter_code
_entity_poly.pdbx_strand_id
1 'polypeptide(L)' 'MADTHHKPGTPVTQAANTAKKEHCERHYTVGYVPNGGKKPPSPQLKLSGRWLEELGFNTGQPVIVTVKRGRLVIEAEIRL' A
#
# COMPACT_ATOMS: atom_id res chain seq x y z
N MET A 1 51.04 -50.98 26.76
CA MET A 1 51.85 -50.94 27.99
C MET A 1 52.25 -49.48 28.19
N ALA A 2 51.83 -48.86 29.32
CA ALA A 2 52.23 -47.56 29.94
C ALA A 2 52.37 -46.30 29.03
N ASP A 3 51.84 -45.11 29.31
CA ASP A 3 51.60 -44.41 30.57
C ASP A 3 50.37 -43.47 30.52
N THR A 4 49.61 -43.46 31.61
CA THR A 4 48.52 -42.52 31.89
C THR A 4 49.07 -41.36 32.71
N HIS A 5 49.22 -40.17 32.13
CA HIS A 5 49.48 -38.95 32.91
C HIS A 5 48.16 -38.27 33.27
N HIS A 6 47.74 -38.45 34.51
CA HIS A 6 46.59 -37.80 35.12
C HIS A 6 47.00 -36.40 35.62
N LYS A 7 46.37 -35.34 35.10
CA LYS A 7 46.26 -34.04 35.80
C LYS A 7 44.81 -33.91 36.27
N PRO A 8 44.53 -33.52 37.52
CA PRO A 8 43.16 -33.15 37.87
C PRO A 8 42.81 -31.85 37.15
N GLY A 9 42.03 -31.95 36.09
CA GLY A 9 41.28 -30.83 35.54
C GLY A 9 40.13 -30.50 36.49
N THR A 10 40.07 -29.24 36.93
CA THR A 10 38.95 -28.69 37.69
C THR A 10 37.63 -29.00 36.97
N PRO A 11 36.58 -29.45 37.67
CA PRO A 11 35.31 -29.76 37.03
C PRO A 11 34.71 -28.49 36.42
N VAL A 12 34.44 -28.53 35.11
CA VAL A 12 33.44 -27.66 34.48
C VAL A 12 32.10 -28.04 35.07
N THR A 13 31.40 -27.10 35.68
CA THR A 13 29.94 -27.10 35.65
C THR A 13 29.45 -25.67 35.57
N GLN A 14 28.87 -25.37 34.41
CA GLN A 14 28.09 -24.19 34.07
C GLN A 14 27.32 -23.67 35.27
N ALA A 15 27.68 -22.47 35.75
CA ALA A 15 26.74 -21.69 36.55
C ALA A 15 25.57 -21.38 35.61
N ALA A 16 24.44 -22.04 35.88
CA ALA A 16 23.18 -21.79 35.24
C ALA A 16 22.80 -20.34 35.46
N ASN A 17 23.13 -19.48 34.49
CA ASN A 17 22.49 -18.19 34.36
C ASN A 17 21.05 -18.47 33.91
N THR A 18 20.18 -18.79 34.86
CA THR A 18 18.73 -18.72 34.69
C THR A 18 18.32 -17.24 34.63
N ALA A 19 18.89 -16.51 33.67
CA ALA A 19 18.32 -15.26 33.22
C ALA A 19 17.09 -15.67 32.43
N LYS A 20 15.93 -15.58 33.06
CA LYS A 20 14.63 -15.69 32.40
C LYS A 20 14.73 -14.87 31.12
N LYS A 21 14.60 -15.51 29.95
CA LYS A 21 14.47 -14.81 28.68
C LYS A 21 13.13 -14.09 28.73
N GLU A 22 13.16 -12.91 29.32
CA GLU A 22 12.06 -11.97 29.26
C GLU A 22 11.80 -11.71 27.78
N HIS A 23 10.59 -12.04 27.35
CA HIS A 23 10.14 -11.77 26.00
C HIS A 23 10.19 -10.25 25.81
N CYS A 24 11.18 -9.78 25.06
CA CYS A 24 11.34 -8.36 24.77
C CYS A 24 10.20 -7.95 23.82
N GLU A 25 9.08 -7.53 24.40
CA GLU A 25 7.90 -7.10 23.68
C GLU A 25 8.19 -5.75 23.00
N ARG A 26 8.27 -5.79 21.68
CA ARG A 26 8.54 -4.61 20.87
C ARG A 26 7.24 -3.90 20.58
N HIS A 27 7.04 -2.77 21.24
CA HIS A 27 5.92 -1.88 20.98
C HIS A 27 6.24 -1.05 19.74
N TYR A 28 5.48 -1.26 18.67
CA TYR A 28 5.58 -0.47 17.44
C TYR A 28 4.39 0.47 17.34
N THR A 29 4.64 1.78 17.33
CA THR A 29 3.64 2.76 16.92
C THR A 29 3.59 2.77 15.40
N VAL A 30 2.51 2.24 14.83
CA VAL A 30 2.25 2.32 13.38
C VAL A 30 1.47 3.59 13.07
N GLY A 31 2.06 4.48 12.28
CA GLY A 31 1.33 5.60 11.69
C GLY A 31 0.58 5.12 10.45
N TYR A 32 -0.75 5.04 10.53
CA TYR A 32 -1.55 4.78 9.33
C TYR A 32 -1.48 5.99 8.40
N VAL A 33 -0.97 5.78 7.18
CA VAL A 33 -0.97 6.80 6.12
C VAL A 33 -1.98 6.38 5.04
N PRO A 34 -3.21 6.92 5.06
CA PRO A 34 -4.21 6.61 4.05
C PRO A 34 -3.69 6.95 2.65
N ASN A 35 -4.01 6.08 1.68
CA ASN A 35 -3.58 6.22 0.28
C ASN A 35 -2.06 6.37 0.10
N GLY A 36 -1.25 5.90 1.06
CA GLY A 36 0.21 6.06 1.03
C GLY A 36 0.66 7.53 1.00
N GLY A 37 -0.16 8.44 1.52
CA GLY A 37 0.13 9.89 1.53
C GLY A 37 -0.12 10.56 0.18
N LYS A 38 -0.63 9.81 -0.81
CA LYS A 38 -1.03 10.38 -2.09
C LYS A 38 -2.28 11.21 -1.92
N LYS A 39 -2.32 12.35 -2.60
CA LYS A 39 -3.53 13.16 -2.69
C LYS A 39 -4.67 12.31 -3.26
N PRO A 40 -5.92 12.53 -2.80
CA PRO A 40 -7.06 11.91 -3.43
C PRO A 40 -7.10 12.31 -4.92
N PRO A 41 -7.55 11.42 -5.80
CA PRO A 41 -7.68 11.76 -7.21
C PRO A 41 -8.67 12.92 -7.37
N SER A 42 -8.43 13.75 -8.39
CA SER A 42 -9.41 14.75 -8.80
C SER A 42 -10.75 14.07 -9.09
N PRO A 43 -11.89 14.74 -8.82
CA PRO A 43 -13.20 14.19 -9.13
C PRO A 43 -13.31 13.87 -10.62
N GLN A 44 -13.92 12.73 -10.94
CA GLN A 44 -14.10 12.26 -12.31
C GLN A 44 -15.57 11.90 -12.56
N LEU A 45 -16.06 12.23 -13.76
CA LEU A 45 -17.34 11.74 -14.27
C LEU A 45 -17.05 10.73 -15.37
N LYS A 46 -17.39 9.46 -15.14
CA LYS A 46 -17.22 8.39 -16.13
C LYS A 46 -18.56 8.13 -16.83
N LEU A 47 -18.57 8.35 -18.14
CA LEU A 47 -19.68 7.96 -19.03
C LEU A 47 -19.28 6.67 -19.75
N SER A 48 -20.19 5.72 -19.86
CA SER A 48 -19.93 4.44 -20.53
C SER A 48 -21.19 3.86 -21.17
N GLY A 49 -21.00 3.11 -22.26
CA GLY A 49 -22.05 2.40 -22.97
C GLY A 49 -22.08 2.75 -24.45
N ARG A 50 -22.69 1.87 -25.26
CA ARG A 50 -22.80 2.04 -26.72
C ARG A 50 -23.72 3.21 -27.13
N TRP A 51 -24.64 3.60 -26.25
CA TRP A 51 -25.55 4.74 -26.45
C TRP A 51 -24.83 6.08 -26.65
N LEU A 52 -23.56 6.21 -26.25
CA LEU A 52 -22.79 7.43 -26.47
C LEU A 52 -22.53 7.68 -27.96
N GLU A 53 -22.26 6.61 -28.73
CA GLU A 53 -22.06 6.68 -30.18
C GLU A 53 -23.35 7.11 -30.88
N GLU A 54 -24.51 6.60 -30.43
CA GLU A 54 -25.83 6.97 -30.95
C GLU A 54 -26.16 8.46 -30.73
N LEU A 55 -25.59 9.08 -29.69
CA LEU A 55 -25.69 10.51 -29.43
C LEU A 55 -24.59 11.35 -30.11
N GLY A 56 -23.74 10.72 -30.93
CA GLY A 56 -22.68 11.39 -31.68
C GLY A 56 -21.37 11.60 -30.92
N PHE A 57 -21.18 10.95 -29.76
CA PHE A 57 -19.90 10.97 -29.06
C PHE A 57 -18.99 9.86 -29.59
N ASN A 58 -17.96 10.26 -30.34
CA ASN A 58 -16.97 9.33 -30.87
C ASN A 58 -15.65 9.38 -30.07
N THR A 59 -14.88 8.30 -30.15
CA THR A 59 -13.55 8.25 -29.55
C THR A 59 -12.58 9.22 -30.24
N GLY A 60 -11.71 9.87 -29.47
CA GLY A 60 -10.76 10.85 -29.99
C GLY A 60 -11.38 12.21 -30.40
N GLN A 61 -12.69 12.36 -30.27
CA GLN A 61 -13.39 13.62 -30.55
C GLN A 61 -13.35 14.54 -29.33
N PRO A 62 -13.10 15.85 -29.51
CA PRO A 62 -13.29 16.83 -28.45
C PRO A 62 -14.78 16.95 -28.05
N VAL A 63 -15.01 17.31 -26.79
CA VAL A 63 -16.35 17.58 -26.25
C VAL A 63 -16.39 18.94 -25.60
N ILE A 64 -17.56 19.58 -25.66
CA ILE A 64 -17.80 20.87 -25.01
C ILE A 64 -18.47 20.60 -23.67
N VAL A 65 -17.86 21.09 -22.59
CA VAL A 65 -18.40 20.97 -21.23
C VAL A 65 -18.73 22.37 -20.72
N THR A 66 -20.00 22.64 -20.44
CA THR A 66 -20.46 23.93 -19.90
C THR A 66 -21.20 23.75 -18.58
N VAL A 67 -21.10 24.75 -17.71
CA VAL A 67 -21.87 24.81 -16.46
C VAL A 67 -23.04 25.77 -16.66
N LYS A 68 -24.27 25.27 -16.53
CA LYS A 68 -25.51 26.07 -16.66
C LYS A 68 -26.43 25.84 -15.46
N ARG A 69 -26.65 26.87 -14.64
CA ARG A 69 -27.56 26.82 -13.47
C ARG A 69 -27.34 25.60 -12.57
N GLY A 70 -26.07 25.32 -12.22
CA GLY A 70 -25.71 24.15 -11.39
C GLY A 70 -25.74 22.80 -12.10
N ARG A 71 -25.89 22.76 -13.43
CA ARG A 71 -25.84 21.54 -14.23
C ARG A 71 -24.60 21.53 -15.12
N LEU A 72 -23.97 20.36 -15.25
CA LEU A 72 -22.95 20.11 -16.25
C LEU A 72 -23.66 19.69 -17.55
N VAL A 73 -23.43 20.41 -18.64
CA VAL A 73 -23.93 20.07 -19.97
C VAL A 73 -22.75 19.65 -20.81
N ILE A 74 -22.80 18.43 -21.34
CA ILE A 74 -21.75 17.82 -22.17
C ILE A 74 -22.33 17.67 -23.57
N GLU A 75 -21.70 18.30 -24.54
CA GLU A 75 -22.12 18.32 -25.94
C GLU A 75 -20.98 17.76 -26.80
N ALA A 76 -21.33 16.90 -27.78
CA ALA A 76 -20.37 16.43 -28.77
C ALA A 76 -20.00 17.58 -29.71
N GLU A 77 -18.70 17.78 -29.98
CA GLU A 77 -18.26 18.78 -30.96
C GLU A 77 -18.50 18.23 -32.38
N ILE A 78 -19.69 18.48 -32.93
CA ILE A 78 -19.99 18.11 -34.32
C ILE A 78 -19.36 19.15 -35.24
N ARG A 79 -18.25 18.80 -35.89
CA ARG A 79 -17.71 19.58 -37.00
C ARG A 79 -18.46 19.19 -38.27
N LEU A 80 -19.33 20.08 -38.74
CA LEU A 80 -19.97 19.99 -40.06
C LEU A 80 -18.96 20.29 -41.17
#